data_AF-A0A6A5XU71-F1
#
_entry.id   AF-A0A6A5XU71-F1
#
_cell.length_a   1.000
_cell.length_b   1.000
_cell.length_c   1.000
_cell.angle_alpha   90.00
_cell.angle_beta   90.00
_cell.angle_gamma   90.00
#
_symmetry.space_group_name_H-M   'P 1'
#
loop_
_entity.id
_entity.type
_entity.pdbx_description
1 polymer ?
#
loop_
_entity_poly.entity_id
_entity_poly.type
_entity_poly.pdbx_seq_one_letter_code
_entity_poly.pdbx_strand_id
1 'polypeptide(L)'
;MAVSGSQRLRLATFLVLAILPLIIAAAEDGSTGSNRIETGQCPPNTEGTMVYSPFKPYFHWPKFRGDVQKCWVAADCLMEAAGESRKQQFASTALVMGLIPLTLKDIAWPERRIMHVTKELKPSIEILVLALGLVPVETGNKALTRRQSAQTNMIAKAAFRAGRGSTIFWVVVCSLLVVASYAGMAIMEIYSKRSSLGCPFPVFVPLWYVIALLPAAIHAFFARLRRRRTKKHVRHGHNSEPQQEAAKGGFDISERDPIELERKAKIVSAVQGADEEWPVQLAWGIYYIAGTLIFTSIMAVTVVELVCWVGLGFAVAGSSKILAFFLCLVFEDTGGERERE
;
A
#
# COMPACT_ATOMS: atom_id res chain seq x y z
N MET A 1 0.41 -35.46 5.76
CA MET A 1 1.57 -35.52 4.87
C MET A 1 2.30 -34.19 4.92
N ALA A 2 3.45 -34.15 5.59
CA ALA A 2 4.25 -32.94 5.76
C ALA A 2 5.09 -32.72 4.49
N VAL A 3 4.74 -31.71 3.70
CA VAL A 3 5.54 -31.27 2.55
C VAL A 3 6.82 -30.65 3.10
N SER A 4 7.96 -31.27 2.81
CA SER A 4 9.30 -30.85 3.23
C SER A 4 9.61 -29.42 2.77
N GLY A 5 10.22 -28.61 3.63
CA GLY A 5 10.53 -27.20 3.37
C GLY A 5 11.34 -26.97 2.09
N SER A 6 12.10 -27.97 1.65
CA SER A 6 12.86 -27.95 0.39
C SER A 6 11.97 -27.90 -0.86
N GLN A 7 10.80 -28.55 -0.84
CA GLN A 7 9.87 -28.53 -1.97
C GLN A 7 9.18 -27.17 -2.15
N ARG A 8 8.92 -26.45 -1.05
CA ARG A 8 8.29 -25.12 -1.11
C ARG A 8 9.24 -24.06 -1.68
N LEU A 9 10.53 -24.16 -1.35
CA LEU A 9 11.55 -23.25 -1.88
C LEU A 9 11.70 -23.44 -3.40
N ARG A 10 11.79 -24.69 -3.87
CA ARG A 10 11.90 -25.01 -5.30
C ARG A 10 10.71 -24.48 -6.10
N LEU A 11 9.49 -24.64 -5.59
CA LEU A 11 8.28 -24.20 -6.30
C LEU A 11 8.21 -22.67 -6.45
N ALA A 12 8.66 -21.91 -5.44
CA ALA A 12 8.78 -20.46 -5.55
C ALA A 12 9.89 -20.04 -6.54
N THR A 13 11.04 -20.72 -6.54
CA THR A 13 12.13 -20.44 -7.48
C THR A 13 11.72 -20.73 -8.92
N PHE A 14 11.00 -21.83 -9.17
CA PHE A 14 10.47 -22.17 -10.50
C PHE A 14 9.43 -21.16 -10.98
N LEU A 15 8.58 -20.63 -10.09
CA LEU A 15 7.56 -19.64 -10.46
C LEU A 15 8.19 -18.28 -10.80
N VAL A 16 9.24 -17.87 -10.08
CA VAL A 16 10.02 -16.66 -10.40
C VAL A 16 10.79 -16.81 -11.71
N LEU A 17 11.42 -17.98 -11.93
CA LEU A 17 12.14 -18.28 -13.18
C LEU A 17 11.21 -18.43 -14.40
N ALA A 18 9.94 -18.80 -14.21
CA ALA A 18 8.97 -18.89 -15.29
C ALA A 18 8.40 -17.51 -15.69
N ILE A 19 8.34 -16.55 -14.76
CA ILE A 19 7.83 -15.19 -15.03
C ILE A 19 8.92 -14.31 -15.66
N LEU A 20 10.19 -14.52 -15.31
CA LEU A 20 11.33 -13.74 -15.82
C LEU A 20 11.42 -13.69 -17.37
N PRO A 21 11.31 -14.82 -18.12
CA PRO A 21 11.35 -14.78 -19.58
C PRO A 21 10.12 -14.12 -20.20
N LEU A 22 8.96 -14.12 -19.52
CA LEU A 22 7.76 -13.39 -19.96
C LEU A 22 7.92 -11.87 -19.83
N ILE A 23 8.71 -11.41 -18.85
CA ILE A 23 9.08 -9.99 -18.69
C ILE A 23 10.14 -9.59 -19.74
N ILE A 24 11.09 -10.48 -20.03
CA ILE A 24 12.16 -10.22 -21.02
C ILE A 24 11.62 -10.25 -22.46
N ALA A 25 10.75 -11.22 -22.80
CA ALA A 25 10.16 -11.31 -24.13
C ALA A 25 9.19 -10.14 -24.45
N ALA A 26 8.63 -9.48 -23.44
CA ALA A 26 7.83 -8.26 -23.62
C ALA A 26 8.68 -7.00 -23.93
N ALA A 27 10.01 -7.09 -23.82
CA ALA A 27 10.92 -5.95 -24.00
C ALA A 27 11.61 -5.90 -25.38
N GLU A 28 11.46 -6.92 -26.25
CA GLU A 28 12.30 -7.06 -27.46
C GLU A 28 11.73 -6.48 -28.78
N ASP A 29 10.45 -6.08 -28.87
CA ASP A 29 9.86 -5.68 -30.17
C ASP A 29 9.84 -4.15 -30.46
N GLY A 30 10.54 -3.34 -29.67
CA GLY A 30 10.59 -1.89 -29.89
C GLY A 30 11.81 -1.47 -30.71
N SER A 31 11.62 -1.00 -31.95
CA SER A 31 12.66 -0.25 -32.69
C SER A 31 13.04 1.02 -31.90
N THR A 32 14.00 0.93 -31.01
CA THR A 32 14.54 2.02 -30.18
C THR A 32 15.54 2.82 -31.00
N GLY A 33 15.04 3.58 -31.98
CA GLY A 33 15.86 4.48 -32.78
C GLY A 33 15.68 5.92 -32.31
N SER A 34 16.76 6.61 -31.96
CA SER A 34 16.77 8.07 -32.03
C SER A 34 16.47 8.50 -33.48
N ASN A 35 15.77 9.62 -33.67
CA ASN A 35 15.36 10.20 -34.96
C ASN A 35 13.93 9.82 -35.41
N ARG A 36 12.99 9.62 -34.46
CA ARG A 36 11.57 9.42 -34.81
C ARG A 36 10.93 10.68 -35.39
N ILE A 37 11.45 11.86 -35.03
CA ILE A 37 10.99 13.13 -35.60
C ILE A 37 11.41 13.21 -37.08
N GLU A 38 12.66 12.89 -37.40
CA GLU A 38 13.20 12.95 -38.77
C GLU A 38 12.57 11.91 -39.69
N THR A 39 12.23 10.73 -39.17
CA THR A 39 11.52 9.67 -39.91
C THR A 39 10.03 9.98 -40.12
N GLY A 40 9.55 11.13 -39.64
CA GLY A 40 8.16 11.54 -39.80
C GLY A 40 7.19 10.65 -39.03
N GLN A 41 7.61 10.01 -37.92
CA GLN A 41 6.73 9.24 -37.05
C GLN A 41 5.98 10.13 -36.05
N CYS A 42 6.47 11.34 -35.79
CA CYS A 42 5.87 12.30 -34.86
C CYS A 42 4.93 13.31 -35.57
N PRO A 43 3.94 13.90 -34.88
CA PRO A 43 3.11 14.98 -35.42
C PRO A 43 3.93 16.24 -35.75
N PRO A 44 3.50 17.08 -36.71
CA PRO A 44 4.12 18.39 -36.91
C PRO A 44 3.94 19.26 -35.66
N ASN A 45 4.94 20.08 -35.34
CA ASN A 45 4.95 20.92 -34.13
C ASN A 45 4.71 20.11 -32.83
N THR A 46 5.43 18.99 -32.68
CA THR A 46 5.33 18.12 -31.49
C THR A 46 5.64 18.90 -30.20
N GLU A 47 6.60 19.82 -30.22
CA GLU A 47 6.95 20.63 -29.05
C GLU A 47 5.74 21.45 -28.55
N GLY A 48 5.13 22.28 -29.40
CA GLY A 48 4.01 23.12 -29.00
C GLY A 48 2.73 22.34 -28.66
N THR A 49 2.52 21.18 -29.29
CA THR A 49 1.26 20.43 -29.17
C THR A 49 1.29 19.32 -28.11
N MET A 50 2.43 18.65 -27.92
CA MET A 50 2.59 17.52 -27.01
C MET A 50 3.31 17.92 -25.73
N VAL A 51 4.40 18.68 -25.76
CA VAL A 51 5.23 18.92 -24.56
C VAL A 51 4.51 19.75 -23.50
N TYR A 52 3.71 20.74 -23.92
CA TYR A 52 3.02 21.68 -23.03
C TYR A 52 1.54 21.39 -22.78
N SER A 53 0.98 20.34 -23.40
CA SER A 53 -0.43 20.01 -23.20
C SER A 53 -0.64 19.14 -21.96
N PRO A 54 -1.42 19.60 -20.95
CA PRO A 54 -1.86 18.76 -19.86
C PRO A 54 -3.07 17.92 -20.31
N PHE A 55 -3.21 16.73 -19.74
CA PHE A 55 -4.38 15.84 -19.90
C PHE A 55 -4.73 15.51 -21.37
N LYS A 56 -3.71 15.46 -22.23
CA LYS A 56 -3.86 15.00 -23.62
C LYS A 56 -3.26 13.60 -23.75
N PRO A 57 -4.09 12.54 -23.76
CA PRO A 57 -3.60 11.19 -23.92
C PRO A 57 -3.14 10.95 -25.36
N TYR A 58 -2.31 9.92 -25.60
CA TYR A 58 -1.74 9.66 -26.93
C TYR A 58 -2.81 9.50 -28.03
N PHE A 59 -3.97 8.90 -27.70
CA PHE A 59 -5.07 8.71 -28.65
C PHE A 59 -5.81 10.02 -29.00
N HIS A 60 -5.49 11.15 -28.35
CA HIS A 60 -6.00 12.44 -28.77
C HIS A 60 -5.50 12.81 -30.17
N TRP A 61 -4.23 12.51 -30.47
CA TRP A 61 -3.63 12.81 -31.76
C TRP A 61 -4.01 11.74 -32.79
N PRO A 62 -4.55 12.13 -33.98
CA PRO A 62 -4.98 11.19 -35.01
C PRO A 62 -3.92 10.16 -35.41
N LYS A 63 -2.64 10.55 -35.39
CA LYS A 63 -1.50 9.71 -35.78
C LYS A 63 -1.31 8.47 -34.89
N PHE A 64 -1.66 8.59 -33.61
CA PHE A 64 -1.48 7.52 -32.64
C PHE A 64 -2.78 6.76 -32.32
N ARG A 65 -3.89 7.07 -32.99
CA ARG A 65 -5.16 6.34 -32.80
C ARG A 65 -5.09 4.93 -33.40
N GLY A 66 -5.89 4.05 -32.81
CA GLY A 66 -6.16 2.71 -33.34
C GLY A 66 -5.18 1.61 -32.92
N ASP A 67 -4.08 1.94 -32.23
CA ASP A 67 -3.11 0.94 -31.78
C ASP A 67 -2.51 1.34 -30.43
N VAL A 68 -2.53 0.39 -29.49
CA VAL A 68 -2.03 0.55 -28.13
C VAL A 68 -0.51 0.67 -28.09
N GLN A 69 0.20 0.02 -29.03
CA GLN A 69 1.66 0.07 -29.12
C GLN A 69 2.18 1.46 -29.52
N LYS A 70 1.36 2.25 -30.23
CA LYS A 70 1.70 3.65 -30.57
C LYS A 70 1.79 4.57 -29.37
N CYS A 71 1.36 4.13 -28.18
CA CYS A 71 1.58 4.85 -26.94
C CYS A 71 3.07 5.04 -26.63
N TRP A 72 3.92 4.03 -26.88
CA TRP A 72 5.38 4.16 -26.73
C TRP A 72 5.97 5.12 -27.75
N VAL A 73 5.53 5.03 -29.01
CA VAL A 73 5.95 5.97 -30.06
C VAL A 73 5.58 7.41 -29.69
N ALA A 74 4.41 7.64 -29.11
CA ALA A 74 3.99 8.96 -28.65
C ALA A 74 4.86 9.48 -27.48
N ALA A 75 5.25 8.59 -26.55
CA ALA A 75 6.15 8.94 -25.46
C ALA A 75 7.56 9.28 -25.98
N ASP A 76 8.09 8.49 -26.90
CA ASP A 76 9.38 8.75 -27.56
C ASP A 76 9.36 10.09 -28.29
N CYS A 77 8.33 10.36 -29.10
CA CYS A 77 8.16 11.64 -29.79
C CYS A 77 8.10 12.83 -28.82
N LEU A 78 7.42 12.67 -27.68
CA LEU A 78 7.34 13.71 -26.65
C LEU A 78 8.71 13.99 -26.03
N MET A 79 9.47 12.94 -25.72
CA MET A 79 10.80 13.07 -25.11
C MET A 79 11.83 13.60 -26.09
N GLU A 80 11.78 13.18 -27.36
CA GLU A 80 12.67 13.66 -28.42
C GLU A 80 12.44 15.15 -28.71
N ALA A 81 11.17 15.59 -28.73
CA ALA A 81 10.80 16.98 -28.98
C ALA A 81 10.98 17.92 -27.78
N ALA A 82 11.16 17.38 -26.57
CA ALA A 82 11.36 18.19 -25.38
C ALA A 82 12.79 18.79 -25.35
N GLY A 83 12.88 20.09 -25.08
CA GLY A 83 14.16 20.73 -24.77
C GLY A 83 14.84 20.13 -23.53
N GLU A 84 16.15 20.33 -23.39
CA GLU A 84 16.96 19.70 -22.33
C GLU A 84 16.46 20.06 -20.91
N SER A 85 16.11 21.33 -20.69
CA SER A 85 15.53 21.78 -19.42
C SER A 85 14.22 21.05 -19.08
N ARG A 86 13.42 20.73 -20.09
CA ARG A 86 12.14 20.04 -19.92
C ARG A 86 12.34 18.54 -19.67
N LYS A 87 13.33 17.91 -20.30
CA LYS A 87 13.73 16.53 -20.00
C LYS A 87 14.16 16.39 -18.54
N GLN A 88 14.94 17.34 -18.03
CA GLN A 88 15.31 17.39 -16.61
C GLN A 88 14.09 17.54 -15.71
N GLN A 89 13.13 18.40 -16.06
CA GLN A 89 11.87 18.52 -15.32
C GLN A 89 11.07 17.21 -15.29
N PHE A 90 10.98 16.48 -16.40
CA PHE A 90 10.32 15.17 -16.46
C PHE A 90 11.03 14.15 -15.57
N ALA A 91 12.36 14.13 -15.58
CA ALA A 91 13.14 13.27 -14.68
C ALA A 91 12.88 13.62 -13.20
N SER A 92 12.87 14.90 -12.83
CA SER A 92 12.53 15.33 -11.46
C SER A 92 11.09 14.96 -11.09
N THR A 93 10.15 15.11 -12.02
CA THR A 93 8.74 14.76 -11.80
C THR A 93 8.56 13.27 -11.57
N ALA A 94 9.25 12.43 -12.35
CA ALA A 94 9.26 10.98 -12.15
C ALA A 94 9.77 10.59 -10.76
N LEU A 95 10.82 11.27 -10.26
CA LEU A 95 11.31 11.06 -8.89
C LEU A 95 10.25 11.41 -7.84
N VAL A 96 9.60 12.57 -7.97
CA VAL A 96 8.52 12.97 -7.05
C VAL A 96 7.36 11.98 -7.11
N MET A 97 6.94 11.56 -8.30
CA MET A 97 5.89 10.56 -8.49
C MET A 97 6.26 9.24 -7.79
N GLY A 98 7.48 8.76 -7.96
CA GLY A 98 7.98 7.55 -7.29
C GLY A 98 7.97 7.62 -5.77
N LEU A 99 8.09 8.83 -5.19
CA LEU A 99 8.02 9.04 -3.76
C LEU A 99 6.59 9.11 -3.23
N ILE A 100 5.57 9.33 -4.06
CA ILE A 100 4.17 9.44 -3.62
C ILE A 100 3.71 8.17 -2.86
N PRO A 101 3.91 6.94 -3.38
CA PRO A 101 3.53 5.72 -2.66
C PRO A 101 4.18 5.61 -1.29
N LEU A 102 5.48 5.88 -1.20
CA LEU A 102 6.26 5.76 0.04
C LEU A 102 5.86 6.84 1.05
N THR A 103 5.73 8.08 0.61
CA THR A 103 5.45 9.21 1.47
C THR A 103 4.01 9.19 1.98
N LEU A 104 3.03 8.95 1.12
CA LEU A 104 1.62 9.04 1.50
C LEU A 104 1.11 7.80 2.21
N LYS A 105 1.56 6.60 1.81
CA LYS A 105 1.14 5.36 2.49
C LYS A 105 1.75 5.27 3.88
N ASP A 106 3.03 5.63 3.99
CA ASP A 106 3.81 5.41 5.19
C ASP A 106 4.19 6.69 5.95
N ILE A 107 4.98 7.57 5.35
CA ILE A 107 5.64 8.67 6.10
C ILE A 107 4.65 9.75 6.58
N ALA A 108 3.55 9.98 5.86
CA ALA A 108 2.57 10.98 6.24
C ALA A 108 1.78 10.61 7.51
N TRP A 109 1.84 9.34 7.95
CA TRP A 109 1.04 8.86 9.08
C TRP A 109 1.67 7.71 9.89
N PRO A 110 2.87 7.86 10.48
CA PRO A 110 3.56 6.78 11.18
C PRO A 110 2.89 6.45 12.53
N GLU A 111 2.63 7.45 13.38
CA GLU A 111 2.14 7.23 14.75
C GLU A 111 0.66 6.81 14.85
N ARG A 112 -0.14 6.92 13.76
CA ARG A 112 -1.57 6.55 13.78
C ARG A 112 -1.93 5.33 12.95
N ARG A 113 -0.97 4.44 12.64
CA ARG A 113 -1.31 3.17 11.97
C ARG A 113 -1.87 2.12 12.90
N ILE A 114 -1.55 2.20 14.18
CA ILE A 114 -1.99 1.22 15.16
C ILE A 114 -3.44 1.52 15.55
N MET A 115 -4.31 0.54 15.37
CA MET A 115 -5.67 0.59 15.87
C MET A 115 -5.86 -0.50 16.92
N HIS A 116 -6.15 -0.09 18.15
CA HIS A 116 -6.44 -1.03 19.22
C HIS A 116 -7.83 -1.65 19.02
N VAL A 117 -7.90 -2.98 19.10
CA VAL A 117 -9.13 -3.78 19.03
C VAL A 117 -9.22 -4.70 20.24
N THR A 118 -10.41 -4.92 20.77
CA THR A 118 -10.59 -5.75 21.97
C THR A 118 -10.40 -7.23 21.67
N LYS A 119 -10.82 -7.69 20.49
CA LYS A 119 -10.79 -9.09 20.07
C LYS A 119 -10.12 -9.26 18.70
N GLU A 120 -9.68 -10.48 18.45
CA GLU A 120 -9.18 -10.92 17.14
C GLU A 120 -10.22 -10.62 16.05
N LEU A 121 -9.80 -9.87 15.03
CA LEU A 121 -10.61 -9.62 13.84
C LEU A 121 -10.74 -10.89 12.99
N LYS A 122 -11.83 -10.97 12.23
CA LYS A 122 -11.98 -12.01 11.21
C LYS A 122 -10.84 -11.91 10.18
N PRO A 123 -10.34 -13.04 9.65
CA PRO A 123 -9.25 -13.09 8.67
C PRO A 123 -9.36 -12.11 7.52
N SER A 124 -10.53 -12.08 6.87
CA SER A 124 -10.77 -11.22 5.73
C SER A 124 -10.68 -9.74 6.09
N ILE A 125 -11.18 -9.36 7.26
CA ILE A 125 -11.17 -7.98 7.75
C ILE A 125 -9.76 -7.57 8.17
N GLU A 126 -9.04 -8.43 8.87
CA GLU A 126 -7.64 -8.21 9.24
C GLU A 126 -6.78 -7.94 8.00
N ILE A 127 -6.92 -8.76 6.94
CA ILE A 127 -6.23 -8.56 5.65
C ILE A 127 -6.63 -7.23 5.00
N LEU A 128 -7.92 -6.92 4.97
CA LEU A 128 -8.40 -5.68 4.36
C LEU A 128 -7.88 -4.44 5.10
N VAL A 129 -7.93 -4.44 6.44
CA VAL A 129 -7.43 -3.36 7.30
C VAL A 129 -5.92 -3.16 7.10
N LEU A 130 -5.15 -4.25 7.03
CA LEU A 130 -3.71 -4.21 6.73
C LEU A 130 -3.42 -3.65 5.34
N ALA A 131 -4.17 -4.06 4.32
CA ALA A 131 -4.00 -3.58 2.95
C ALA A 131 -4.32 -2.08 2.82
N LEU A 132 -5.34 -1.61 3.55
CA LEU A 132 -5.72 -0.20 3.66
C LEU A 132 -4.74 0.63 4.51
N GLY A 133 -3.75 0.00 5.13
CA GLY A 133 -2.62 0.67 5.78
C GLY A 133 -2.78 0.94 7.28
N LEU A 134 -3.65 0.19 7.97
CA LEU A 134 -3.72 0.16 9.44
C LEU A 134 -3.31 -1.21 9.98
N VAL A 135 -2.75 -1.23 11.20
CA VAL A 135 -2.32 -2.43 11.91
C VAL A 135 -3.22 -2.62 13.13
N PRO A 136 -4.11 -3.63 13.14
CA PRO A 136 -4.93 -3.92 14.31
C PRO A 136 -4.07 -4.56 15.41
N VAL A 137 -4.15 -4.04 16.63
CA VAL A 137 -3.43 -4.56 17.79
C VAL A 137 -4.43 -4.94 18.88
N GLU A 138 -4.34 -6.18 19.35
CA GLU A 138 -5.22 -6.72 20.37
C GLU A 138 -4.80 -6.27 21.77
N THR A 139 -5.76 -5.75 22.52
CA THR A 139 -5.58 -5.35 23.93
C THR A 139 -6.17 -6.37 24.91
N GLY A 140 -7.14 -7.17 24.46
CA GLY A 140 -7.89 -8.12 25.29
C GLY A 140 -8.87 -7.50 26.31
N ASN A 141 -8.90 -6.17 26.46
CA ASN A 141 -9.74 -5.48 27.45
C ASN A 141 -10.36 -4.20 26.86
N LYS A 142 -11.70 -4.10 26.89
CA LYS A 142 -12.46 -2.95 26.39
C LYS A 142 -12.06 -1.62 27.03
N ALA A 143 -11.82 -1.60 28.34
CA ALA A 143 -11.44 -0.39 29.05
C ALA A 143 -10.06 0.12 28.60
N LEU A 144 -9.12 -0.82 28.38
CA LEU A 144 -7.79 -0.51 27.87
C LEU A 144 -7.85 -0.02 26.42
N THR A 145 -8.59 -0.72 25.54
CA THR A 145 -8.82 -0.30 24.15
C THR A 145 -9.35 1.12 24.10
N ARG A 146 -10.40 1.42 24.86
CA ARG A 146 -11.04 2.73 24.87
C ARG A 146 -10.09 3.81 25.37
N ARG A 147 -9.31 3.54 26.42
CA ARG A 147 -8.33 4.48 26.97
C ARG A 147 -7.22 4.77 25.96
N GLN A 148 -6.63 3.74 25.37
CA GLN A 148 -5.54 3.87 24.40
C GLN A 148 -6.03 4.59 23.13
N SER A 149 -7.16 4.17 22.56
CA SER A 149 -7.73 4.82 21.37
C SER A 149 -8.17 6.27 21.62
N ALA A 150 -8.69 6.58 22.82
CA ALA A 150 -9.09 7.95 23.16
C ALA A 150 -7.89 8.89 23.37
N GLN A 151 -6.73 8.37 23.78
CA GLN A 151 -5.51 9.15 23.94
C GLN A 151 -4.88 9.52 22.59
N THR A 152 -5.04 8.68 21.55
CA THR A 152 -4.38 8.90 20.27
C THR A 152 -5.15 9.83 19.33
N ASN A 153 -6.48 9.89 19.40
CA ASN A 153 -7.25 10.61 18.37
C ASN A 153 -8.63 11.13 18.85
N MET A 154 -8.91 12.42 18.61
CA MET A 154 -10.22 13.02 18.87
C MET A 154 -11.34 12.36 18.04
N ILE A 155 -11.02 11.96 16.80
CA ILE A 155 -11.96 11.26 15.92
C ILE A 155 -12.35 9.93 16.53
N ALA A 156 -11.39 9.21 17.15
CA ALA A 156 -11.69 7.97 17.84
C ALA A 156 -12.62 8.20 19.03
N LYS A 157 -12.36 9.22 19.86
CA LYS A 157 -13.25 9.56 20.98
C LYS A 157 -14.69 9.84 20.53
N ALA A 158 -14.89 10.50 19.39
CA ALA A 158 -16.22 10.73 18.82
C ALA A 158 -16.83 9.44 18.26
N ALA A 159 -16.05 8.66 17.50
CA ALA A 159 -16.52 7.44 16.85
C ALA A 159 -16.88 6.32 17.86
N PHE A 160 -16.19 6.24 19.00
CA PHE A 160 -16.55 5.31 20.10
C PHE A 160 -17.87 5.68 20.81
N ARG A 161 -18.37 6.91 20.63
CA ARG A 161 -19.69 7.33 21.14
C ARG A 161 -20.79 7.13 20.09
N ALA A 162 -20.42 6.95 18.82
CA ALA A 162 -21.37 6.74 17.76
C ALA A 162 -22.04 5.38 17.90
N GLY A 163 -23.36 5.33 17.64
CA GLY A 163 -24.07 4.05 17.57
C GLY A 163 -23.66 3.24 16.35
N ARG A 164 -23.84 1.92 16.41
CA ARG A 164 -23.45 0.98 15.34
C ARG A 164 -23.99 1.37 13.95
N GLY A 165 -25.22 1.88 13.88
CA GLY A 165 -25.82 2.36 12.63
C GLY A 165 -25.05 3.53 12.00
N SER A 166 -24.57 4.48 12.81
CA SER A 166 -23.76 5.60 12.34
C SER A 166 -22.38 5.12 11.86
N THR A 167 -21.76 4.17 12.58
CA THR A 167 -20.49 3.55 12.16
C THR A 167 -20.64 2.84 10.81
N ILE A 168 -21.72 2.08 10.61
CA ILE A 168 -22.00 1.40 9.33
C ILE A 168 -22.20 2.44 8.21
N PHE A 169 -22.94 3.51 8.46
CA PHE A 169 -23.10 4.60 7.50
C PHE A 169 -21.75 5.18 7.06
N TRP A 170 -20.85 5.46 8.01
CA TRP A 170 -19.51 5.94 7.69
C TRP A 170 -18.67 4.92 6.91
N VAL A 171 -18.78 3.62 7.21
CA VAL A 171 -18.13 2.58 6.38
C VAL A 171 -18.60 2.65 4.94
N VAL A 172 -19.90 2.81 4.69
CA VAL A 172 -20.46 2.93 3.32
C VAL A 172 -19.93 4.19 2.63
N VAL A 173 -19.99 5.34 3.30
CA VAL A 173 -19.48 6.62 2.77
C VAL A 173 -17.99 6.53 2.43
N CYS A 174 -17.17 6.00 3.35
CA CYS A 174 -15.73 5.85 3.12
C CYS A 174 -15.43 4.83 2.01
N SER A 175 -16.22 3.77 1.90
CA SER A 175 -16.09 2.81 0.78
C SER A 175 -16.36 3.48 -0.56
N LEU A 176 -17.41 4.28 -0.66
CA LEU A 176 -17.72 5.06 -1.87
C LEU A 176 -16.59 6.05 -2.19
N LEU A 177 -16.02 6.72 -1.18
CA LEU A 177 -14.89 7.64 -1.37
C LEU A 177 -13.62 6.94 -1.86
N VAL A 178 -13.31 5.75 -1.33
CA VAL A 178 -12.17 4.93 -1.81
C VAL A 178 -12.40 4.53 -3.27
N VAL A 179 -13.59 4.03 -3.61
CA VAL A 179 -13.93 3.64 -4.99
C VAL A 179 -13.85 4.84 -5.93
N ALA A 180 -14.39 6.00 -5.53
CA ALA A 180 -14.32 7.23 -6.32
C ALA A 180 -12.87 7.69 -6.52
N SER A 181 -12.02 7.57 -5.49
CA SER A 181 -10.60 7.92 -5.57
C SER A 181 -9.82 6.96 -6.48
N TYR A 182 -10.14 5.66 -6.45
CA TYR A 182 -9.58 4.67 -7.38
C TYR A 182 -10.03 4.91 -8.82
N ALA A 183 -11.31 5.26 -9.02
CA ALA A 183 -11.83 5.67 -10.33
C ALA A 183 -11.11 6.94 -10.83
N GLY A 184 -10.89 7.91 -9.94
CA GLY A 184 -10.11 9.12 -10.23
C GLY A 184 -8.68 8.80 -10.68
N MET A 185 -7.99 7.88 -10.00
CA MET A 185 -6.66 7.41 -10.42
C MET A 185 -6.69 6.70 -11.79
N ALA A 186 -7.69 5.86 -12.05
CA ALA A 186 -7.84 5.20 -13.35
C ALA A 186 -8.08 6.22 -14.48
N ILE A 187 -8.95 7.21 -14.24
CA ILE A 187 -9.19 8.30 -15.19
C ILE A 187 -7.90 9.09 -15.43
N MET A 188 -7.18 9.45 -14.36
CA MET A 188 -5.89 10.11 -14.49
C MET A 188 -4.90 9.28 -15.28
N GLU A 189 -4.80 7.98 -15.04
CA GLU A 189 -3.89 7.12 -15.79
C GLU A 189 -4.25 7.05 -17.28
N ILE A 190 -5.54 7.01 -17.61
CA ILE A 190 -6.03 6.94 -18.99
C ILE A 190 -5.82 8.26 -19.74
N TYR A 191 -6.08 9.39 -19.08
CA TYR A 191 -6.13 10.74 -19.70
C TYR A 191 -4.87 11.59 -19.47
N SER A 192 -4.03 11.25 -18.49
CA SER A 192 -2.68 11.80 -18.38
C SER A 192 -1.83 11.29 -19.54
N LYS A 193 -0.73 11.99 -19.82
CA LYS A 193 0.39 11.39 -20.57
C LYS A 193 0.81 10.14 -19.80
N ARG A 194 0.46 8.98 -20.37
CA ARG A 194 0.41 7.70 -19.67
C ARG A 194 1.77 7.35 -19.07
N SER A 195 1.73 6.46 -18.08
CA SER A 195 2.87 5.63 -17.72
C SER A 195 3.42 4.91 -18.97
N SER A 196 4.73 4.84 -19.13
CA SER A 196 5.35 3.99 -20.15
C SER A 196 4.98 2.51 -19.96
N LEU A 197 4.74 2.06 -18.73
CA LEU A 197 4.19 0.73 -18.41
C LEU A 197 2.66 0.63 -18.63
N GLY A 198 1.94 1.74 -18.51
CA GLY A 198 0.50 1.86 -18.69
C GLY A 198 0.04 1.91 -20.16
N CYS A 199 0.98 1.85 -21.11
CA CYS A 199 0.66 1.75 -22.53
C CYS A 199 -0.14 0.47 -22.84
N PRO A 200 0.35 -0.76 -22.56
CA PRO A 200 -0.41 -1.99 -22.75
C PRO A 200 -1.60 -2.15 -21.79
N PHE A 201 -1.53 -1.60 -20.57
CA PHE A 201 -2.54 -1.81 -19.54
C PHE A 201 -2.81 -0.53 -18.72
N PRO A 202 -3.85 0.26 -19.04
CA PRO A 202 -4.02 1.63 -18.54
C PRO A 202 -4.66 1.73 -17.14
N VAL A 203 -4.45 0.74 -16.28
CA VAL A 203 -4.96 0.69 -14.90
C VAL A 203 -3.92 0.07 -13.96
N PHE A 204 -2.63 0.25 -14.24
CA PHE A 204 -1.52 -0.26 -13.44
C PHE A 204 -1.49 0.35 -12.03
N VAL A 205 -1.79 1.65 -11.91
CA VAL A 205 -1.79 2.35 -10.62
C VAL A 205 -2.88 1.83 -9.68
N PRO A 206 -4.18 1.81 -10.06
CA PRO A 206 -5.21 1.24 -9.18
C PRO A 206 -5.01 -0.25 -8.95
N LEU A 207 -4.49 -1.01 -9.93
CA LEU A 207 -4.17 -2.43 -9.73
C LEU A 207 -3.10 -2.63 -8.66
N TRP A 208 -2.08 -1.76 -8.60
CA TRP A 208 -1.07 -1.81 -7.53
C TRP A 208 -1.72 -1.69 -6.14
N TYR A 209 -2.71 -0.82 -5.95
CA TYR A 209 -3.44 -0.75 -4.68
C TYR A 209 -4.21 -2.04 -4.35
N VAL A 210 -4.76 -2.73 -5.35
CA VAL A 210 -5.42 -4.03 -5.17
C VAL A 210 -4.41 -5.12 -4.80
N ILE A 211 -3.24 -5.12 -5.45
CA ILE A 211 -2.15 -6.08 -5.18
C ILE A 211 -1.65 -5.98 -3.72
N ALA A 212 -1.88 -4.85 -3.04
CA ALA A 212 -1.56 -4.69 -1.60
C ALA A 212 -2.25 -5.74 -0.70
N LEU A 213 -3.33 -6.37 -1.16
CA LEU A 213 -3.98 -7.49 -0.45
C LEU A 213 -3.04 -8.69 -0.28
N LEU A 214 -2.10 -8.90 -1.20
CA LEU A 214 -1.16 -10.02 -1.14
C LEU A 214 -0.16 -9.91 0.02
N PRO A 215 0.65 -8.84 0.16
CA PRO A 215 1.53 -8.69 1.33
C PRO A 215 0.71 -8.61 2.63
N ALA A 216 -0.48 -8.01 2.62
CA ALA A 216 -1.38 -8.00 3.77
C ALA A 216 -1.85 -9.41 4.18
N ALA A 217 -2.15 -10.29 3.21
CA ALA A 217 -2.51 -11.68 3.46
C ALA A 217 -1.34 -12.48 4.06
N ILE A 218 -0.13 -12.28 3.53
CA ILE A 218 1.09 -12.88 4.07
C ILE A 218 1.29 -12.40 5.52
N HIS A 219 1.20 -11.10 5.76
CA HIS A 219 1.32 -10.50 7.10
C HIS A 219 0.31 -11.11 8.08
N ALA A 220 -0.98 -11.10 7.74
CA ALA A 220 -2.01 -11.68 8.59
C ALA A 220 -1.77 -13.17 8.87
N PHE A 221 -1.35 -13.94 7.86
CA PHE A 221 -1.03 -15.35 8.01
C PHE A 221 0.11 -15.59 9.01
N PHE A 222 1.22 -14.88 8.88
CA PHE A 222 2.36 -15.00 9.78
C PHE A 222 2.04 -14.50 11.20
N ALA A 223 1.29 -13.40 11.34
CA ALA A 223 0.81 -12.91 12.63
C ALA A 223 -0.01 -13.99 13.37
N ARG A 224 -0.88 -14.71 12.64
CA ARG A 224 -1.67 -15.81 13.22
C ARG A 224 -0.84 -17.02 13.61
N LEU A 225 0.14 -17.40 12.78
CA LEU A 225 1.06 -18.47 13.12
C LEU A 225 1.81 -18.16 14.42
N ARG A 226 2.28 -16.92 14.58
CA ARG A 226 2.93 -16.45 15.82
C ARG A 226 2.00 -16.56 17.01
N ARG A 227 0.78 -16.01 16.92
CA ARG A 227 -0.22 -16.09 18.02
C ARG A 227 -0.53 -17.53 18.42
N ARG A 228 -0.62 -18.46 17.45
CA ARG A 228 -0.81 -19.90 17.73
C ARG A 228 0.37 -20.52 18.48
N ARG A 229 1.61 -20.17 18.12
CA ARG A 229 2.81 -20.64 18.82
C ARG A 229 2.86 -20.11 20.26
N THR A 230 2.59 -18.83 20.47
CA THR A 230 2.56 -18.23 21.82
C THR A 230 1.49 -18.88 22.70
N LYS A 231 0.26 -19.08 22.17
CA LYS A 231 -0.81 -19.78 22.90
C LYS A 231 -0.42 -21.22 23.28
N LYS A 232 0.32 -21.93 22.43
CA LYS A 232 0.82 -23.29 22.74
C LYS A 232 1.88 -23.28 23.86
N HIS A 233 2.80 -22.32 23.84
CA HIS A 233 3.82 -22.19 24.89
C HIS A 233 3.22 -21.86 26.25
N VAL A 234 2.26 -20.92 26.32
CA VAL A 234 1.58 -20.60 27.58
C VAL A 234 0.81 -21.81 28.13
N ARG A 235 0.12 -22.57 27.28
CA ARG A 235 -0.60 -23.78 27.70
C ARG A 235 0.32 -24.89 28.22
N HIS A 236 1.51 -25.06 27.63
CA HIS A 236 2.47 -26.04 28.14
C HIS A 236 3.19 -25.57 29.40
N GLY A 237 3.47 -24.27 29.55
CA GLY A 237 4.07 -23.72 30.76
C GLY A 237 3.14 -23.72 31.98
N HIS A 238 1.83 -23.67 31.78
CA HIS A 238 0.87 -23.64 32.90
C HIS A 238 0.55 -25.01 33.50
N ASN A 239 0.86 -26.12 32.79
CA ASN A 239 0.75 -27.49 33.32
C ASN A 239 2.02 -27.97 34.02
N SER A 240 3.06 -27.14 34.09
CA SER A 240 4.20 -27.33 34.97
C SER A 240 3.92 -26.59 36.28
N GLU A 241 3.38 -27.30 37.27
CA GLU A 241 3.31 -26.77 38.65
C GLU A 241 4.71 -26.38 39.17
N PRO A 242 4.80 -25.45 40.13
CA PRO A 242 6.04 -24.83 40.55
C PRO A 242 6.81 -25.79 41.45
N GLN A 243 7.73 -26.55 40.86
CA GLN A 243 8.83 -27.08 41.65
C GLN A 243 9.80 -25.94 41.96
N GLN A 244 9.79 -25.54 43.23
CA GLN A 244 10.88 -24.88 43.91
C GLN A 244 12.23 -25.52 43.52
N GLU A 245 12.97 -24.87 42.63
CA GLU A 245 14.43 -24.94 42.66
C GLU A 245 14.97 -23.52 42.57
N ALA A 246 15.24 -22.98 43.75
CA ALA A 246 16.16 -21.88 43.91
C ALA A 246 17.57 -22.33 43.47
N ALA A 247 18.30 -21.35 42.92
CA ALA A 247 19.76 -21.30 42.78
C ALA A 247 20.41 -22.07 41.61
N LYS A 248 20.53 -21.37 40.47
CA LYS A 248 21.81 -20.78 39.99
C LYS A 248 21.71 -20.45 38.49
N GLY A 249 21.90 -19.17 38.17
CA GLY A 249 22.06 -18.70 36.79
C GLY A 249 21.20 -17.47 36.51
N GLY A 250 21.62 -16.33 37.04
CA GLY A 250 20.95 -15.05 36.81
C GLY A 250 20.92 -14.70 35.32
N PHE A 251 19.73 -14.77 34.74
CA PHE A 251 19.31 -13.85 33.70
C PHE A 251 17.95 -13.31 34.15
N ASP A 252 18.05 -12.18 34.85
CA ASP A 252 16.96 -11.42 35.40
C ASP A 252 16.00 -11.03 34.27
N ILE A 253 14.84 -11.71 34.18
CA ILE A 253 13.68 -11.16 33.48
C ILE A 253 13.09 -10.12 34.43
N SER A 254 13.85 -9.05 34.61
CA SER A 254 13.41 -7.84 35.29
C SER A 254 12.15 -7.39 34.59
N GLU A 255 11.09 -7.26 35.39
CA GLU A 255 10.00 -6.30 35.28
C GLU A 255 10.32 -5.23 34.23
N ARG A 256 9.95 -5.54 32.99
CA ARG A 256 10.28 -4.71 31.83
C ARG A 256 9.46 -3.44 32.01
N ASP A 257 10.13 -2.39 32.46
CA ASP A 257 9.54 -1.09 32.79
C ASP A 257 8.49 -0.75 31.72
N PRO A 258 7.19 -0.62 32.09
CA PRO A 258 6.12 -0.37 31.12
C PRO A 258 6.43 0.87 30.28
N ILE A 259 7.23 1.81 30.80
CA ILE A 259 7.71 3.00 30.10
C ILE A 259 8.73 2.65 29.00
N GLU A 260 9.57 1.62 29.18
CA GLU A 260 10.54 1.18 28.17
C GLU A 260 9.89 0.30 27.10
N LEU A 261 8.89 -0.50 27.48
CA LEU A 261 8.00 -1.20 26.54
C LEU A 261 7.15 -0.21 25.73
N GLU A 262 6.63 0.83 26.37
CA GLU A 262 5.89 1.91 25.72
C GLU A 262 6.82 2.74 24.82
N ARG A 263 8.06 3.01 25.24
CA ARG A 263 9.08 3.69 24.39
C ARG A 263 9.48 2.82 23.20
N LYS A 264 9.68 1.51 23.37
CA LYS A 264 9.93 0.55 22.27
C LYS A 264 8.71 0.37 21.36
N ALA A 265 7.49 0.42 21.91
CA ALA A 265 6.24 0.45 21.14
C ALA A 265 5.96 1.81 20.49
N LYS A 266 6.57 2.89 20.97
CA LYS A 266 6.51 4.23 20.34
C LYS A 266 7.54 4.37 19.23
N ILE A 267 8.62 3.61 19.27
CA ILE A 267 9.52 3.35 18.12
C ILE A 267 8.93 2.19 17.30
N VAL A 268 7.61 2.19 17.06
CA VAL A 268 7.05 1.34 16.00
C VAL A 268 7.56 1.94 14.70
N SER A 269 8.32 1.11 13.98
CA SER A 269 8.94 1.50 12.74
C SER A 269 7.94 2.16 11.79
N ALA A 270 8.35 3.25 11.15
CA ALA A 270 7.57 3.95 10.15
C ALA A 270 7.24 3.07 8.91
N VAL A 271 7.80 1.87 8.79
CA VAL A 271 7.59 0.97 7.64
C VAL A 271 6.68 -0.19 8.03
N GLN A 272 5.64 -0.46 7.22
CA GLN A 272 4.76 -1.62 7.46
C GLN A 272 5.59 -2.91 7.45
N GLY A 273 5.55 -3.66 8.55
CA GLY A 273 6.21 -4.96 8.67
C GLY A 273 7.68 -4.93 9.11
N ALA A 274 8.26 -3.78 9.44
CA ALA A 274 9.68 -3.73 9.83
C ALA A 274 10.01 -4.49 11.13
N ASP A 275 9.05 -4.65 12.06
CA ASP A 275 9.23 -5.46 13.26
C ASP A 275 8.70 -6.91 13.07
N GLU A 276 8.39 -7.29 11.82
CA GLU A 276 7.87 -8.61 11.47
C GLU A 276 8.96 -9.57 10.96
N GLU A 277 8.58 -10.83 10.77
CA GLU A 277 9.47 -11.86 10.21
C GLU A 277 9.91 -11.48 8.78
N TRP A 278 11.13 -11.88 8.41
CA TRP A 278 11.75 -11.56 7.12
C TRP A 278 10.85 -11.79 5.87
N PRO A 279 9.95 -12.81 5.80
CA PRO A 279 9.09 -12.98 4.62
C PRO A 279 8.07 -11.85 4.46
N VAL A 280 7.58 -11.30 5.59
CA VAL A 280 6.63 -10.19 5.60
C VAL A 280 7.33 -8.91 5.15
N GLN A 281 8.53 -8.65 5.68
CA GLN A 281 9.38 -7.54 5.24
C GLN A 281 9.69 -7.61 3.76
N LEU A 282 10.06 -8.79 3.26
CA LEU A 282 10.36 -9.00 1.84
C LEU A 282 9.13 -8.76 0.96
N ALA A 283 7.95 -9.26 1.36
CA ALA A 283 6.71 -9.06 0.60
C ALA A 283 6.32 -7.59 0.49
N TRP A 284 6.37 -6.84 1.60
CA TRP A 284 6.14 -5.40 1.60
C TRP A 284 7.24 -4.66 0.80
N GLY A 285 8.50 -5.05 0.95
CA GLY A 285 9.62 -4.46 0.20
C GLY A 285 9.44 -4.58 -1.31
N ILE A 286 9.10 -5.76 -1.82
CA ILE A 286 8.80 -5.98 -3.25
C ILE A 286 7.61 -5.12 -3.69
N TYR A 287 6.55 -5.08 -2.88
CA TYR A 287 5.37 -4.26 -3.15
C TYR A 287 5.70 -2.77 -3.29
N TYR A 288 6.54 -2.22 -2.41
CA TYR A 288 6.97 -0.83 -2.47
C TYR A 288 7.87 -0.54 -3.66
N ILE A 289 8.85 -1.42 -3.95
CA ILE A 289 9.73 -1.28 -5.12
C ILE A 289 8.89 -1.27 -6.41
N ALA A 290 7.95 -2.20 -6.55
CA ALA A 290 7.04 -2.24 -7.69
C ALA A 290 6.19 -0.96 -7.79
N GLY A 291 5.68 -0.46 -6.66
CA GLY A 291 4.93 0.80 -6.61
C GLY A 291 5.75 2.00 -7.07
N THR A 292 6.99 2.12 -6.59
CA THR A 292 7.91 3.16 -7.03
C THR A 292 8.14 3.09 -8.53
N LEU A 293 8.41 1.89 -9.09
CA LEU A 293 8.60 1.72 -10.54
C LEU A 293 7.36 2.07 -11.36
N ILE A 294 6.16 1.70 -10.88
CA ILE A 294 4.91 2.05 -11.54
C ILE A 294 4.71 3.57 -11.54
N PHE A 295 4.94 4.25 -10.42
CA PHE A 295 4.74 5.70 -10.36
C PHE A 295 5.85 6.48 -11.09
N THR A 296 7.12 6.05 -11.04
CA THR A 296 8.21 6.71 -11.79
C THR A 296 8.06 6.56 -13.29
N SER A 297 7.40 5.50 -13.76
CA SER A 297 7.09 5.32 -15.19
C SER A 297 6.12 6.38 -15.74
N ILE A 298 5.44 7.14 -14.87
CA ILE A 298 4.62 8.30 -15.24
C ILE A 298 5.54 9.53 -15.36
N MET A 299 6.36 9.56 -16.40
CA MET A 299 7.48 10.51 -16.52
C MET A 299 7.13 11.84 -17.19
N ALA A 300 6.22 11.83 -18.16
CA ALA A 300 5.93 12.98 -19.03
C ALA A 300 4.84 13.91 -18.46
N VAL A 301 4.78 14.04 -17.14
CA VAL A 301 3.69 14.72 -16.43
C VAL A 301 3.99 16.22 -16.31
N THR A 302 3.00 17.06 -16.61
CA THR A 302 3.06 18.50 -16.38
C THR A 302 2.89 18.82 -14.88
N VAL A 303 3.30 20.01 -14.44
CA VAL A 303 3.15 20.41 -13.03
C VAL A 303 1.69 20.34 -12.56
N VAL A 304 0.75 20.72 -13.41
CA VAL A 304 -0.69 20.67 -13.08
C VAL A 304 -1.16 19.23 -12.91
N GLU A 305 -0.78 18.33 -13.81
CA GLU A 305 -1.08 16.90 -13.68
C GLU A 305 -0.44 16.30 -12.42
N LEU A 306 0.79 16.69 -12.09
CA LEU A 306 1.49 16.25 -10.87
C LEU A 306 0.70 16.65 -9.61
N VAL A 307 0.19 17.89 -9.54
CA VAL A 307 -0.65 18.35 -8.42
C VAL A 307 -1.92 17.50 -8.30
N CYS A 308 -2.57 17.16 -9.43
CA CYS A 308 -3.73 16.27 -9.43
C CYS A 308 -3.37 14.86 -8.95
N TRP A 309 -2.24 14.30 -9.38
CA TRP A 309 -1.74 13.00 -8.91
C TRP A 309 -1.47 12.99 -7.40
N VAL A 310 -0.80 14.02 -6.89
CA VAL A 310 -0.54 14.17 -5.44
C VAL A 310 -1.85 14.30 -4.67
N GLY A 311 -2.77 15.14 -5.14
CA GLY A 311 -4.09 15.33 -4.52
C GLY A 311 -4.92 14.04 -4.46
N LEU A 312 -4.93 13.26 -5.54
CA LEU A 312 -5.58 11.95 -5.56
C LEU A 312 -4.85 10.95 -4.66
N GLY A 313 -3.53 10.97 -4.61
CA GLY A 313 -2.75 10.16 -3.66
C GLY A 313 -3.17 10.43 -2.21
N PHE A 314 -3.34 11.70 -1.83
CA PHE A 314 -3.85 12.08 -0.51
C PHE A 314 -5.29 11.60 -0.28
N ALA A 315 -6.16 11.77 -1.28
CA ALA A 315 -7.54 11.33 -1.19
C ALA A 315 -7.64 9.80 -0.98
N VAL A 316 -6.85 9.03 -1.74
CA VAL A 316 -6.76 7.56 -1.61
C VAL A 316 -6.23 7.15 -0.25
N ALA A 317 -5.09 7.70 0.18
CA ALA A 317 -4.47 7.34 1.44
C ALA A 317 -5.37 7.70 2.63
N GLY A 318 -5.97 8.90 2.62
CA GLY A 318 -6.89 9.36 3.65
C GLY A 318 -8.16 8.51 3.72
N SER A 319 -8.87 8.36 2.59
CA SER A 319 -10.12 7.58 2.54
C SER A 319 -9.90 6.11 2.91
N SER A 320 -8.79 5.49 2.49
CA SER A 320 -8.46 4.10 2.81
C SER A 320 -8.22 3.90 4.31
N LYS A 321 -7.46 4.79 4.95
CA LYS A 321 -7.20 4.69 6.40
C LYS A 321 -8.45 4.98 7.22
N ILE A 322 -9.26 5.95 6.81
CA ILE A 322 -10.53 6.24 7.49
C ILE A 322 -11.49 5.05 7.34
N LEU A 323 -11.55 4.42 6.16
CA LEU A 323 -12.33 3.20 5.95
C LEU A 323 -11.86 2.07 6.87
N ALA A 324 -10.55 1.80 6.92
CA ALA A 324 -9.97 0.79 7.78
C ALA A 324 -10.28 1.04 9.27
N PHE A 325 -10.23 2.30 9.69
CA PHE A 325 -10.57 2.72 11.04
C PHE A 325 -12.02 2.39 11.39
N PHE A 326 -12.98 2.78 10.53
CA PHE A 326 -14.38 2.47 10.76
C PHE A 326 -14.70 0.97 10.64
N LEU A 327 -14.01 0.23 9.76
CA LEU A 327 -14.12 -1.22 9.70
C LEU A 327 -13.73 -1.85 11.04
N CYS A 328 -12.61 -1.44 11.65
CA CYS A 328 -12.24 -1.91 12.98
C CYS A 328 -13.33 -1.59 14.02
N LEU A 329 -13.91 -0.39 13.99
CA LEU A 329 -14.97 0.00 14.92
C LEU A 329 -16.30 -0.75 14.75
N VAL A 330 -16.66 -1.15 13.53
CA VAL A 330 -17.88 -1.95 13.29
C VAL A 330 -17.79 -3.34 13.92
N PHE A 331 -16.58 -3.91 13.96
CA PHE A 331 -16.32 -5.21 14.59
C PHE A 331 -15.92 -5.10 16.06
N GLU A 332 -15.66 -3.89 16.54
CA GLU A 332 -15.53 -3.58 17.95
C GLU A 332 -16.93 -3.48 18.58
N ASP A 333 -17.11 -3.98 19.80
CA ASP A 333 -18.39 -3.86 20.53
C ASP A 333 -18.63 -2.39 20.94
N THR A 334 -19.01 -1.56 19.98
CA THR A 334 -19.33 -0.15 20.18
C THR A 334 -20.80 0.00 20.55
N GLY A 335 -21.08 0.55 21.73
CA GLY A 335 -22.43 0.98 22.14
C GLY A 335 -23.30 -0.01 22.94
N GLY A 336 -22.74 -1.07 23.53
CA GLY A 336 -23.51 -2.13 24.19
C GLY A 336 -23.85 -1.98 25.69
N GLU A 337 -23.76 -0.79 26.29
CA GLU A 337 -24.09 -0.59 27.72
C GLU A 337 -25.40 0.19 27.97
N ARG A 338 -26.19 0.53 26.94
CA ARG A 338 -27.47 1.24 27.13
C ARG A 338 -28.75 0.42 26.95
N GLU A 339 -28.65 -0.88 26.68
CA GLU A 339 -29.83 -1.75 26.48
C GLU A 339 -29.99 -2.84 27.55
N ARG A 340 -29.23 -2.79 28.66
CA ARG A 340 -29.38 -3.73 29.78
C ARG A 340 -29.14 -3.09 31.15
N GLU A 341 -29.74 -1.92 31.38
CA GLU A 341 -30.05 -1.44 32.73
C GLU A 341 -31.54 -1.10 32.79
#